data_AF-A0A2R6S4Q2-F1
#
_entry.id   AF-A0A2R6S4Q2-F1
#
_cell.length_a   1.000
_cell.length_b   1.000
_cell.length_c   1.000
_cell.angle_alpha   90.00
_cell.angle_beta   90.00
_cell.angle_gamma   90.00
#
_symmetry.space_group_name_H-M   'P 1'
#
loop_
_entity.id
_entity.type
_entity.pdbx_description
1 polymer ?
#
loop_
_entity_poly.entity_id
_entity_poly.type
_entity_poly.pdbx_seq_one_letter_code
_entity_poly.pdbx_strand_id
1 'polypeptide(L)'
;MASSSAQKRKRDSNDLDEVTLRVAARSEAEVGPVLACFPALQPPKTTPFCLYIRNASEDESNAEKKKPRKESILVGEAETVEFVSTEESQPASAGCSYLVGIYDKRTKTTTLREAPLHILSRQVKALKNLKSIEVSSEERIKLRNTLGETFGTKKAKAAIRAQERNRVDVDAMQGVAGHLQQRIQANTESLPTQAEAKATADSNRLIPTYDENAQRPEDVYKLHDIIPEVEFNALSITPFKVAVTMHERKALLPHSRSNWINQHLSLLFSAPKPNKIHL
;
A
#
# COMPACT_ATOMS: atom_id res chain seq x y z
N MET A 1 37.80 27.00 -66.71
CA MET A 1 39.01 26.35 -66.15
C MET A 1 40.13 27.38 -66.12
N ALA A 2 40.30 28.07 -64.99
CA ALA A 2 41.40 29.02 -64.77
C ALA A 2 41.78 28.95 -63.29
N SER A 3 42.96 28.42 -63.00
CA SER A 3 43.49 28.22 -61.65
C SER A 3 44.15 29.50 -61.15
N SER A 4 43.58 30.15 -60.12
CA SER A 4 44.24 31.23 -59.40
C SER A 4 44.93 30.69 -58.14
N SER A 5 46.26 30.67 -58.17
CA SER A 5 47.14 30.25 -57.08
C SER A 5 46.97 31.12 -55.82
N ALA A 6 46.64 30.49 -54.69
CA ALA A 6 46.52 31.14 -53.39
C ALA A 6 47.91 31.47 -52.81
N GLN A 7 48.30 32.76 -52.87
CA GLN A 7 49.46 33.27 -52.15
C GLN A 7 49.14 33.38 -50.65
N LYS A 8 49.69 32.44 -49.87
CA LYS A 8 49.73 32.47 -48.40
C LYS A 8 50.53 33.71 -47.95
N ARG A 9 49.84 34.77 -47.52
CA ARG A 9 50.48 35.88 -46.80
C ARG A 9 50.90 35.40 -45.41
N LYS A 10 52.21 35.36 -45.19
CA LYS A 10 52.85 35.17 -43.87
C LYS A 10 52.51 36.43 -43.06
N ARG A 11 51.73 36.29 -41.99
CA ARG A 11 51.46 37.37 -41.03
C ARG A 11 52.76 37.55 -40.23
N ASP A 12 53.45 38.66 -40.45
CA ASP A 12 54.58 39.06 -39.63
C ASP A 12 54.11 39.27 -38.18
N SER A 13 54.79 38.59 -37.28
CA SER A 13 54.49 38.49 -35.85
C SER A 13 55.02 39.69 -35.05
N ASN A 14 54.85 40.92 -35.58
CA ASN A 14 55.46 42.11 -34.97
C ASN A 14 54.54 43.33 -34.77
N ASP A 15 53.24 43.23 -35.08
CA ASP A 15 52.24 44.18 -34.55
C ASP A 15 51.60 43.57 -33.30
N LEU A 16 52.38 43.45 -32.22
CA LEU A 16 51.81 43.31 -30.88
C LEU A 16 51.29 44.68 -30.47
N ASP A 17 50.12 45.05 -30.96
CA ASP A 17 49.36 46.20 -30.47
C ASP A 17 49.26 46.10 -28.95
N GLU A 18 49.95 46.99 -28.24
CA GLU A 18 50.07 47.00 -26.79
C GLU A 18 48.72 47.40 -26.17
N VAL A 19 47.83 46.42 -25.98
CA VAL A 19 46.51 46.63 -25.38
C VAL A 19 46.68 46.73 -23.87
N THR A 20 46.45 47.92 -23.31
CA THR A 20 46.49 48.12 -21.86
C THR A 20 45.17 47.69 -21.23
N LEU A 21 45.19 46.65 -20.41
CA LEU A 21 44.05 46.18 -19.61
C LEU A 21 43.96 46.97 -18.31
N ARG A 22 42.84 47.66 -18.08
CA ARG A 22 42.54 48.35 -16.83
C ARG A 22 41.32 47.71 -16.16
N VAL A 23 41.52 47.10 -15.00
CA VAL A 23 40.40 46.66 -14.16
C VAL A 23 39.90 47.89 -13.41
N ALA A 24 38.67 48.33 -13.68
CA ALA A 24 38.12 49.49 -12.99
C ALA A 24 37.84 49.11 -11.52
N ALA A 25 38.46 49.83 -10.58
CA ALA A 25 38.23 49.63 -9.16
C ALA A 25 36.79 50.02 -8.79
N ARG A 26 36.16 49.19 -7.97
CA ARG A 26 34.78 49.34 -7.49
C ARG A 26 34.68 50.56 -6.58
N SER A 27 33.85 51.54 -6.95
CA SER A 27 33.24 52.44 -5.96
C SER A 27 32.05 51.69 -5.36
N GLU A 28 32.01 51.50 -4.04
CA GLU A 28 30.97 50.71 -3.38
C GLU A 28 29.55 51.30 -3.53
N ALA A 29 29.46 52.58 -3.91
CA ALA A 29 28.23 53.33 -4.08
C ALA A 29 27.58 53.20 -5.47
N GLU A 30 28.32 52.76 -6.50
CA GLU A 30 27.81 52.72 -7.88
C GLU A 30 27.46 51.27 -8.29
N VAL A 31 26.20 51.04 -8.66
CA VAL A 31 25.75 49.75 -9.17
C VAL A 31 26.42 49.49 -10.52
N GLY A 32 27.29 48.46 -10.56
CA GLY A 32 27.97 48.06 -11.78
C GLY A 32 27.02 47.49 -12.85
N PRO A 33 27.54 47.20 -14.07
CA PRO A 33 26.74 46.56 -15.10
C PRO A 33 26.23 45.19 -14.63
N VAL A 34 25.00 44.86 -14.99
CA VAL A 34 24.35 43.58 -14.64
C VAL A 34 23.95 42.85 -15.92
N LEU A 35 24.22 41.56 -16.00
CA LEU A 35 23.83 40.73 -17.15
C LEU A 35 22.51 40.04 -16.84
N ALA A 36 21.47 40.35 -17.63
CA ALA A 36 20.18 39.69 -17.55
C ALA A 36 20.00 38.73 -18.74
N CYS A 37 19.76 37.46 -18.45
CA CYS A 37 19.44 36.45 -19.45
C CYS A 37 17.93 36.20 -19.46
N PHE A 38 17.34 36.23 -20.66
CA PHE A 38 15.92 36.01 -20.90
C PHE A 38 15.74 34.78 -21.81
N PRO A 39 15.60 33.56 -21.25
CA PRO A 39 15.56 32.34 -22.06
C PRO A 39 14.37 32.22 -23.01
N ALA A 40 13.23 32.84 -22.67
CA ALA A 40 11.96 32.61 -23.37
C ALA A 40 11.38 33.87 -24.05
N LEU A 41 11.39 35.03 -23.37
CA LEU A 41 10.72 36.24 -23.84
C LEU A 41 11.59 37.46 -23.55
N GLN A 42 11.86 38.25 -24.58
CA GLN A 42 12.57 39.51 -24.42
C GLN A 42 11.61 40.60 -23.91
N PRO A 43 11.98 41.34 -22.86
CA PRO A 43 11.16 42.43 -22.35
C PRO A 43 11.13 43.62 -23.32
N PRO A 44 10.03 44.39 -23.37
CA PRO A 44 10.00 45.69 -24.05
C PRO A 44 11.09 46.63 -23.54
N LYS A 45 11.65 47.48 -24.42
CA LYS A 45 12.73 48.42 -24.05
C LYS A 45 12.36 49.40 -22.93
N THR A 46 11.06 49.58 -22.69
CA THR A 46 10.49 50.50 -21.71
C THR A 46 10.35 49.91 -20.30
N THR A 47 10.63 48.61 -20.10
CA THR A 47 10.42 47.98 -18.78
C THR A 47 11.47 48.43 -17.78
N PRO A 48 11.09 48.97 -16.61
CA PRO A 48 12.02 49.28 -15.55
C PRO A 48 12.56 47.99 -14.90
N PHE A 49 13.85 48.00 -14.58
CA PHE A 49 14.52 46.94 -13.82
C PHE A 49 15.05 47.49 -12.51
N CYS A 50 14.72 46.82 -11.42
CA CYS A 50 15.16 47.12 -10.07
C CYS A 50 16.11 46.02 -9.60
N LEU A 51 17.31 46.41 -9.17
CA LEU A 51 18.28 45.51 -8.56
C LEU A 51 18.19 45.65 -7.04
N TYR A 52 17.82 44.57 -6.36
CA TYR A 52 17.84 44.48 -4.91
C TYR A 52 19.10 43.75 -4.50
N ILE A 53 19.89 44.37 -3.64
CA ILE A 53 21.12 43.79 -3.10
C ILE A 53 20.86 43.48 -1.63
N ARG A 54 20.96 42.20 -1.26
CA ARG A 54 20.92 41.80 0.15
C ARG A 54 22.31 42.03 0.73
N ASN A 55 22.38 42.94 1.71
CA ASN A 55 23.56 43.04 2.55
C ASN A 55 23.51 41.88 3.54
N ALA A 56 24.55 41.04 3.58
CA ALA A 56 24.67 40.01 4.61
C ALA A 56 24.71 40.71 5.97
N SER A 57 23.88 40.27 6.91
CA SER A 57 23.90 40.72 8.30
C SER A 57 25.22 40.32 8.96
N GLU A 58 25.69 41.15 9.90
CA GLU A 58 26.96 41.03 10.63
C GLU A 58 27.05 39.83 11.61
N ASP A 59 26.24 38.79 11.42
CA ASP A 59 26.26 37.58 12.23
C ASP A 59 26.69 36.40 11.36
N GLU A 60 28.00 36.21 11.19
CA GLU A 60 28.62 34.87 11.15
C GLU A 60 30.13 35.01 11.38
N SER A 61 30.53 34.58 12.58
CA SER A 61 31.90 34.42 13.05
C SER A 61 32.65 33.35 12.26
N ASN A 62 33.15 33.67 11.07
CA ASN A 62 34.33 32.98 10.53
C ASN A 62 35.02 33.81 9.44
N ALA A 63 35.98 34.61 9.88
CA ALA A 63 36.85 35.38 9.02
C ALA A 63 37.89 34.48 8.35
N GLU A 64 37.59 33.97 7.15
CA GLU A 64 38.65 33.54 6.21
C GLU A 64 38.23 33.70 4.73
N LYS A 65 38.59 34.87 4.18
CA LYS A 65 38.98 35.12 2.78
C LYS A 65 38.11 34.53 1.66
N LYS A 66 36.85 34.96 1.54
CA LYS A 66 36.18 35.09 0.22
C LYS A 66 35.34 36.37 0.23
N LYS A 67 35.53 37.26 -0.75
CA LYS A 67 34.66 38.44 -0.94
C LYS A 67 33.20 37.96 -0.84
N PRO A 68 32.35 38.51 0.06
CA PRO A 68 30.97 38.10 0.14
C PRO A 68 30.34 38.41 -1.22
N ARG A 69 29.97 37.38 -1.97
CA ARG A 69 29.18 37.55 -3.19
C ARG A 69 27.84 38.09 -2.71
N LYS A 70 27.63 39.40 -2.91
CA LYS A 70 26.39 40.06 -2.51
C LYS A 70 25.25 39.37 -3.26
N GLU A 71 24.38 38.70 -2.52
CA GLU A 71 23.17 38.12 -3.09
C GLU A 71 22.35 39.26 -3.68
N SER A 72 22.15 39.22 -4.99
CA SER A 72 21.40 40.24 -5.71
C SER A 72 20.23 39.58 -6.42
N ILE A 73 19.11 40.27 -6.42
CA ILE A 73 17.85 39.86 -7.03
C ILE A 73 17.48 40.94 -8.04
N LEU A 74 17.27 40.52 -9.28
CA LEU A 74 16.86 41.42 -10.36
C LEU A 74 15.36 41.22 -10.60
N VAL A 75 14.60 42.32 -10.53
CA VAL A 75 13.16 42.33 -10.79
C VAL A 75 12.86 43.30 -11.91
N GLY A 76 12.19 42.82 -12.96
CA GLY A 76 11.69 43.64 -14.06
C GLY A 76 10.17 43.61 -14.10
N GLU A 77 9.53 44.76 -14.06
CA GLU A 77 8.07 44.84 -14.09
C GLU A 77 7.58 45.34 -15.46
N ALA A 78 6.83 44.52 -16.18
CA ALA A 78 6.11 44.91 -17.40
C ALA A 78 4.61 45.04 -17.11
N GLU A 79 3.82 45.47 -18.09
CA GLU A 79 2.37 45.66 -17.93
C GLU A 79 1.65 44.35 -17.52
N THR A 80 1.92 43.25 -18.23
CA THR A 80 1.22 41.95 -18.06
C THR A 80 2.06 40.89 -17.35
N VAL A 81 3.39 41.04 -17.34
CA VAL A 81 4.34 40.03 -16.90
C VAL A 81 5.35 40.65 -15.94
N GLU A 82 5.76 39.89 -14.93
CA GLU A 82 6.84 40.19 -14.01
C GLU A 82 8.02 39.26 -14.33
N PHE A 83 9.23 39.80 -14.35
CA PHE A 83 10.47 39.06 -14.54
C PHE A 83 11.21 39.05 -13.21
N VAL A 84 11.50 37.87 -12.67
CA VAL A 84 12.21 37.72 -11.39
C VAL A 84 13.40 36.78 -11.59
N SER A 85 14.53 37.10 -10.98
CA SER A 85 15.70 36.21 -10.99
C SER A 85 15.38 34.90 -10.28
N THR A 86 15.58 33.78 -10.99
CA THR A 86 15.34 32.44 -10.46
C THR A 86 16.42 32.07 -9.43
N GLU A 87 16.07 31.20 -8.47
CA GLU A 87 17.04 30.61 -7.53
C GLU A 87 18.21 29.90 -8.23
N GLU A 88 17.99 29.41 -9.45
CA GLU A 88 19.02 28.82 -10.34
C GLU A 88 20.11 29.80 -10.78
N SER A 89 19.86 31.11 -10.66
CA SER A 89 20.86 32.15 -10.90
C SER A 89 22.03 32.10 -9.91
N GLN A 90 21.78 31.64 -8.68
CA GLN A 90 22.80 31.57 -7.63
C GLN A 90 23.83 30.46 -7.86
N PRO A 91 23.45 29.18 -8.15
CA PRO A 91 24.42 28.13 -8.46
C PRO A 91 25.13 28.36 -9.81
N ALA A 92 24.46 28.94 -10.81
CA ALA A 92 25.11 29.31 -12.07
C ALA A 92 26.22 30.36 -11.86
N SER A 93 26.01 31.32 -10.96
CA SER A 93 27.04 32.30 -10.57
C SER A 93 28.05 31.74 -9.55
N ALA A 94 27.80 30.57 -8.94
CA ALA A 94 28.68 30.02 -7.92
C ALA A 94 30.02 29.54 -8.51
N GLY A 95 30.01 29.03 -9.75
CA GLY A 95 31.19 28.51 -10.45
C GLY A 95 31.86 29.47 -11.44
N CYS A 96 31.17 30.53 -11.89
CA CYS A 96 31.67 31.42 -12.93
C CYS A 96 31.58 32.90 -12.52
N SER A 97 32.61 33.69 -12.86
CA SER A 97 32.62 35.15 -12.72
C SER A 97 32.58 35.79 -14.11
N TYR A 98 31.55 36.57 -14.39
CA TYR A 98 31.40 37.26 -15.67
C TYR A 98 31.95 38.69 -15.57
N LEU A 99 32.64 39.12 -16.64
CA LEU A 99 33.23 40.44 -16.77
C LEU A 99 32.75 41.05 -18.10
N VAL A 100 32.33 42.31 -18.05
CA VAL A 100 32.03 43.11 -19.24
C VAL A 100 33.26 43.95 -19.56
N GLY A 101 33.79 43.78 -20.77
CA GLY A 101 34.89 44.56 -21.29
C GLY A 101 34.41 45.68 -22.22
N ILE A 102 34.77 46.93 -21.91
CA ILE A 102 34.58 48.06 -22.81
C ILE A 102 35.94 48.40 -23.42
N TYR A 103 36.06 48.19 -24.73
CA TYR A 103 37.26 48.51 -25.50
C TYR A 103 37.10 49.85 -26.19
N ASP A 104 37.93 50.81 -25.82
CA ASP A 104 38.02 52.09 -26.51
C ASP A 104 39.13 52.03 -27.56
N LYS A 105 38.73 52.04 -28.84
CA LYS A 105 39.64 52.01 -30.00
C LYS A 105 40.58 53.21 -30.05
N ARG A 106 40.17 54.36 -29.50
CA ARG A 106 40.95 55.61 -29.55
C ARG A 106 42.08 55.60 -28.53
N THR A 107 41.80 55.13 -27.32
CA THR A 107 42.80 55.06 -26.23
C THR A 107 43.51 53.72 -26.18
N LYS A 108 43.09 52.73 -26.98
CA LYS A 108 43.58 51.34 -26.96
C LYS A 108 43.53 50.72 -25.55
N THR A 109 42.59 51.16 -24.72
CA THR A 109 42.41 50.65 -23.35
C THR A 109 41.18 49.76 -23.29
N THR A 110 41.34 48.59 -22.66
CA THR A 110 40.23 47.68 -22.35
C THR A 110 39.90 47.81 -20.88
N THR A 111 38.72 48.33 -20.57
CA THR A 111 38.23 48.41 -19.18
C THR A 111 37.37 47.21 -18.86
N LEU A 112 37.75 46.43 -17.85
CA LEU A 112 36.99 45.27 -17.38
C LEU A 112 36.19 45.62 -16.13
N ARG A 113 34.90 45.29 -16.13
CA ARG A 113 33.98 45.44 -15.00
C ARG A 113 33.31 44.12 -14.67
N GLU A 114 33.29 43.72 -13.39
CA GLU A 114 32.54 42.55 -12.93
C GLU A 114 31.03 42.78 -13.14
N ALA A 115 30.33 41.79 -13.69
CA ALA A 115 28.89 41.86 -13.93
C ALA A 115 28.21 40.54 -13.51
N PRO A 116 27.36 40.53 -12.47
CA PRO A 116 26.65 39.33 -12.07
C PRO A 116 25.64 38.92 -13.17
N LEU A 117 25.51 37.61 -13.38
CA LEU A 117 24.54 37.03 -14.31
C LEU A 117 23.25 36.66 -13.56
N HIS A 118 22.13 37.25 -13.98
CA HIS A 118 20.79 36.88 -13.53
C HIS A 118 20.02 36.18 -14.62
N ILE A 119 19.61 34.94 -14.36
CA ILE A 119 18.68 34.22 -15.23
C ILE A 119 17.27 34.55 -14.75
N LEU A 120 16.50 35.23 -15.60
CA LEU A 120 15.17 35.70 -15.26
C LEU A 120 14.12 34.67 -15.69
N SER A 121 13.21 34.33 -14.77
CA SER A 121 11.96 33.63 -15.07
C SER A 121 10.82 34.63 -15.21
N ARG A 122 9.81 34.26 -16.00
CA ARG A 122 8.62 35.07 -16.20
C ARG A 122 7.47 34.55 -15.34
N GLN A 123 6.72 35.46 -14.75
CA GLN A 123 5.46 35.17 -14.08
C GLN A 123 4.38 36.13 -14.58
N VAL A 124 3.24 35.60 -15.01
CA VAL A 124 2.12 36.43 -15.47
C VAL A 124 1.43 37.02 -14.25
N LYS A 125 1.25 38.35 -14.20
CA LYS A 125 0.66 39.02 -13.03
C LYS A 125 -0.73 38.49 -12.68
N ALA A 126 -1.56 38.22 -13.70
CA ALA A 126 -2.88 37.63 -13.53
C ALA A 126 -2.86 36.24 -12.88
N LEU A 127 -1.78 35.47 -13.05
CA LEU A 127 -1.65 34.11 -12.50
C LEU A 127 -0.93 34.08 -11.15
N LYS A 128 -0.39 35.21 -10.66
CA LYS A 128 0.36 35.28 -9.39
C LYS A 128 -0.50 34.97 -8.17
N ASN A 129 -1.79 35.31 -8.24
CA ASN A 129 -2.74 35.07 -7.15
C ASN A 129 -3.45 33.71 -7.22
N LEU A 130 -3.29 32.97 -8.32
CA LEU A 130 -3.78 31.61 -8.43
C LEU A 130 -2.81 30.70 -7.69
N LYS A 131 -3.05 30.54 -6.38
CA LYS A 131 -2.42 29.46 -5.62
C LYS A 131 -2.77 28.14 -6.29
N SER A 132 -1.79 27.25 -6.46
CA SER A 132 -2.07 25.89 -6.89
C SER A 132 -3.12 25.31 -5.95
N ILE A 133 -4.21 24.77 -6.50
CA ILE A 133 -5.26 24.10 -5.73
C ILE A 133 -4.55 23.11 -4.82
N GLU A 134 -4.65 23.32 -3.51
CA GLU A 134 -4.07 22.41 -2.54
C GLU A 134 -4.81 21.09 -2.68
N VAL A 135 -4.16 20.15 -3.37
CA VAL A 135 -4.71 18.82 -3.62
C VAL A 135 -4.99 18.19 -2.26
N SER A 136 -6.26 17.83 -2.03
CA SER A 136 -6.70 17.17 -0.81
C SER A 136 -5.85 15.93 -0.56
N SER A 137 -5.60 15.59 0.70
CA SER A 137 -4.83 14.41 1.06
C SER A 137 -5.38 13.14 0.39
N GLU A 138 -6.70 13.06 0.24
CA GLU A 138 -7.38 11.96 -0.43
C GLU A 138 -7.11 11.91 -1.94
N GLU A 139 -7.15 13.05 -2.62
CA GLU A 139 -6.86 13.15 -4.06
C GLU A 139 -5.40 12.79 -4.33
N ARG A 140 -4.49 13.19 -3.45
CA ARG A 140 -3.08 12.83 -3.53
C ARG A 140 -2.88 11.32 -3.39
N ILE A 141 -3.60 10.68 -2.47
CA ILE A 141 -3.56 9.23 -2.29
C ILE A 141 -4.14 8.53 -3.53
N LYS A 142 -5.26 9.01 -4.08
CA LYS A 142 -5.85 8.49 -5.32
C LYS A 142 -4.87 8.57 -6.48
N LEU A 143 -4.28 9.74 -6.74
CA LEU A 143 -3.28 9.95 -7.80
C LEU A 143 -2.08 9.02 -7.62
N ARG A 144 -1.60 8.82 -6.39
CA ARG A 144 -0.50 7.90 -6.09
C ARG A 144 -0.88 6.44 -6.38
N ASN A 145 -2.08 6.02 -5.99
CA ASN A 145 -2.57 4.68 -6.27
C ASN A 145 -2.73 4.45 -7.78
N THR A 146 -3.26 5.42 -8.52
CA THR A 146 -3.36 5.36 -9.99
C THR A 146 -1.99 5.22 -10.63
N LEU A 147 -1.00 6.03 -10.22
CA LEU A 147 0.38 5.93 -10.73
C LEU A 147 1.01 4.57 -10.40
N GLY A 148 0.75 4.07 -9.18
CA GLY A 148 1.22 2.75 -8.74
C GLY A 148 0.55 1.59 -9.49
N GLU A 149 -0.70 1.73 -9.89
CA GLU A 149 -1.39 0.72 -10.70
C GLU A 149 -0.94 0.73 -12.16
N THR A 150 -0.67 1.90 -12.75
CA THR A 150 -0.22 2.00 -14.15
C THR A 150 1.24 1.55 -14.28
N PHE A 151 2.15 2.12 -13.49
CA PHE A 151 3.59 1.96 -13.65
C PHE A 151 4.28 1.12 -12.58
N GLY A 152 3.59 0.71 -11.51
CA GLY A 152 4.19 -0.05 -10.42
C GLY A 152 4.56 -1.50 -10.78
N THR A 153 5.36 -2.14 -9.93
CA THR A 153 5.70 -3.57 -10.07
C THR A 153 4.50 -4.45 -9.77
N LYS A 154 4.49 -5.71 -10.24
CA LYS A 154 3.38 -6.66 -10.01
C LYS A 154 3.02 -6.79 -8.52
N LYS A 155 4.03 -6.75 -7.63
CA LYS A 155 3.85 -6.77 -6.17
C LYS A 155 3.14 -5.49 -5.67
N ALA A 156 3.56 -4.32 -6.13
CA ALA A 156 2.95 -3.05 -5.75
C ALA A 156 1.50 -2.94 -6.25
N LYS A 157 1.21 -3.36 -7.49
CA LYS A 157 -0.15 -3.40 -8.04
C LYS A 157 -1.05 -4.32 -7.21
N ALA A 158 -0.55 -5.50 -6.82
CA ALA A 158 -1.30 -6.44 -6.00
C ALA A 158 -1.62 -5.86 -4.61
N ALA A 159 -0.68 -5.16 -3.99
CA ALA A 159 -0.88 -4.50 -2.70
C ALA A 159 -1.92 -3.37 -2.78
N ILE A 160 -1.87 -2.53 -3.82
CA ILE A 160 -2.86 -1.46 -4.04
C ILE A 160 -4.25 -2.04 -4.23
N ARG A 161 -4.40 -3.07 -5.09
CA ARG A 161 -5.69 -3.75 -5.29
C ARG A 161 -6.22 -4.45 -4.05
N ALA A 162 -5.34 -4.99 -3.20
CA ALA A 162 -5.75 -5.57 -1.93
C ALA A 162 -6.28 -4.49 -0.97
N GLN A 163 -5.59 -3.35 -0.89
CA GLN A 163 -6.03 -2.21 -0.08
C GLN A 163 -7.37 -1.64 -0.57
N GLU A 164 -7.57 -1.55 -1.88
CA GLU A 164 -8.85 -1.11 -2.45
C GLU A 164 -9.98 -2.10 -2.19
N ARG A 165 -9.73 -3.41 -2.31
CA ARG A 165 -10.72 -4.44 -1.95
C ARG A 165 -11.13 -4.41 -0.48
N ASN A 166 -10.19 -4.06 0.41
CA ASN A 166 -10.46 -3.97 1.84
C ASN A 166 -11.12 -2.65 2.23
N ARG A 167 -11.16 -1.65 1.34
CA ARG A 167 -11.83 -0.38 1.60
C ARG A 167 -13.32 -0.57 1.42
N VAL A 168 -13.99 -0.90 2.52
CA VAL A 168 -15.45 -1.03 2.58
C VAL A 168 -16.06 0.35 2.86
N ASP A 169 -17.01 0.76 2.02
CA ASP A 169 -17.83 1.95 2.26
C ASP A 169 -19.03 1.57 3.13
N VAL A 170 -18.98 1.99 4.39
CA VAL A 170 -20.01 1.69 5.40
C VAL A 170 -21.34 2.37 5.11
N ASP A 171 -21.32 3.53 4.44
CA ASP A 171 -22.52 4.31 4.13
C ASP A 171 -23.30 3.64 2.99
N ALA A 172 -22.58 3.23 1.94
CA ALA A 172 -23.15 2.44 0.85
C ALA A 172 -23.67 1.06 1.32
N MET A 173 -23.05 0.45 2.34
CA MET A 173 -23.50 -0.83 2.88
C MET A 173 -24.82 -0.74 3.65
N GLN A 174 -25.12 0.39 4.29
CA GLN A 174 -26.30 0.51 5.14
C GLN A 174 -27.61 0.32 4.36
N GLY A 175 -27.66 0.81 3.11
CA GLY A 175 -28.82 0.60 2.22
C GLY A 175 -28.96 -0.82 1.66
N VAL A 176 -27.86 -1.57 1.57
CA VAL A 176 -27.83 -2.92 0.97
C VAL A 176 -27.92 -4.03 2.03
N ALA A 177 -27.58 -3.73 3.28
CA ALA A 177 -27.56 -4.68 4.39
C ALA A 177 -28.91 -5.38 4.62
N GLY A 178 -30.03 -4.64 4.52
CA GLY A 178 -31.37 -5.22 4.68
C GLY A 178 -31.70 -6.27 3.61
N HIS A 179 -31.37 -5.99 2.34
CA HIS A 179 -31.56 -6.95 1.24
C HIS A 179 -30.65 -8.17 1.36
N LEU A 180 -29.42 -7.98 1.85
CA LEU A 180 -28.50 -9.08 2.12
C LEU A 180 -29.00 -9.96 3.26
N GLN A 181 -29.49 -9.38 4.36
CA GLN A 181 -30.07 -10.13 5.47
C GLN A 181 -31.29 -10.94 5.02
N GLN A 182 -32.19 -10.35 4.23
CA GLN A 182 -33.35 -11.06 3.71
C GLN A 182 -32.94 -12.24 2.81
N ARG A 183 -31.94 -12.05 1.93
CA ARG A 183 -31.40 -13.14 1.09
C ARG A 183 -30.71 -14.23 1.90
N ILE A 184 -29.96 -13.85 2.94
CA ILE A 184 -29.32 -14.81 3.83
C ILE A 184 -30.41 -15.62 4.55
N GLN A 185 -31.42 -14.97 5.09
CA GLN A 185 -32.51 -15.64 5.80
C GLN A 185 -33.27 -16.61 4.88
N ALA A 186 -33.65 -16.18 3.68
CA ALA A 186 -34.31 -17.05 2.68
C ALA A 186 -33.46 -18.27 2.28
N ASN A 187 -32.13 -18.13 2.20
CA ASN A 187 -31.23 -19.26 1.93
C ASN A 187 -30.92 -20.12 3.16
N THR A 188 -31.11 -19.57 4.37
CA THR A 188 -30.81 -20.25 5.64
C THR A 188 -32.02 -21.01 6.16
N GLU A 189 -33.25 -20.66 5.74
CA GLU A 189 -34.48 -21.39 6.10
C GLU A 189 -34.47 -22.86 5.65
N SER A 190 -33.74 -23.21 4.60
CA SER A 190 -33.61 -24.60 4.15
C SER A 190 -32.51 -25.38 4.87
N LEU A 191 -31.75 -24.75 5.76
CA LEU A 191 -30.71 -25.45 6.52
C LEU A 191 -31.34 -26.16 7.73
N PRO A 192 -31.05 -27.46 7.94
CA PRO A 192 -31.55 -28.18 9.09
C PRO A 192 -31.04 -27.52 10.37
N THR A 193 -31.92 -27.42 11.36
CA THR A 193 -31.53 -26.88 12.66
C THR A 193 -30.48 -27.79 13.30
N GLN A 194 -29.68 -27.24 14.23
CA GLN A 194 -28.64 -28.03 14.90
C GLN A 194 -29.23 -29.25 15.64
N ALA A 195 -30.49 -29.16 16.11
CA ALA A 195 -31.20 -30.27 16.74
C ALA A 195 -31.56 -31.36 15.73
N GLU A 196 -32.10 -31.00 14.57
CA GLU A 196 -32.44 -31.96 13.51
C GLU A 196 -31.20 -32.62 12.91
N ALA A 197 -30.12 -31.86 12.74
CA ALA A 197 -28.84 -32.40 12.27
C ALA A 197 -28.25 -33.42 13.25
N LYS A 198 -28.37 -33.18 14.57
CA LYS A 198 -27.98 -34.14 15.62
C LYS A 198 -28.88 -35.37 15.61
N ALA A 199 -30.21 -35.19 15.58
CA ALA A 199 -31.15 -36.30 15.52
C ALA A 199 -30.93 -37.19 14.30
N THR A 200 -30.62 -36.60 13.13
CA THR A 200 -30.28 -37.34 11.91
C THR A 200 -28.94 -38.07 12.03
N ALA A 201 -27.96 -37.45 12.67
CA ALA A 201 -26.67 -38.08 12.94
C ALA A 201 -26.80 -39.24 13.93
N ASP A 202 -27.63 -39.08 14.96
CA ASP A 202 -27.88 -40.09 15.98
C ASP A 202 -28.74 -41.23 15.43
N SER A 203 -29.72 -40.96 14.55
CA SER A 203 -30.48 -42.00 13.85
C SER A 203 -29.63 -42.81 12.87
N ASN A 204 -28.57 -42.22 12.32
CA ASN A 204 -27.61 -42.91 11.45
C ASN A 204 -26.63 -43.80 12.23
N ARG A 205 -26.57 -43.69 13.57
CA ARG A 205 -25.76 -44.60 14.38
C ARG A 205 -26.47 -45.95 14.46
N LEU A 206 -25.71 -47.01 14.20
CA LEU A 206 -26.15 -48.40 14.30
C LEU A 206 -26.21 -48.84 15.77
N ILE A 207 -26.97 -48.11 16.59
CA ILE A 207 -27.28 -48.46 17.98
C ILE A 207 -28.75 -48.86 18.07
N PRO A 208 -29.14 -49.74 19.00
CA PRO A 208 -30.54 -49.98 19.28
C PRO A 208 -31.26 -48.68 19.64
N THR A 209 -32.56 -48.62 19.38
CA THR A 209 -33.40 -47.51 19.80
C THR A 209 -33.28 -47.31 21.31
N TYR A 210 -32.96 -46.08 21.73
CA TYR A 210 -32.77 -45.73 23.14
C TYR A 210 -33.81 -44.69 23.56
N ASP A 211 -34.24 -44.75 24.81
CA ASP A 211 -35.18 -43.80 25.39
C ASP A 211 -34.40 -42.66 26.08
N GLU A 212 -34.40 -41.47 25.48
CA GLU A 212 -33.74 -40.27 26.03
C GLU A 212 -34.33 -39.81 27.37
N ASN A 213 -35.57 -40.20 27.67
CA ASN A 213 -36.28 -39.75 28.86
C ASN A 213 -36.20 -40.74 30.02
N ALA A 214 -35.45 -41.84 29.86
CA ALA A 214 -35.28 -42.83 30.91
C ALA A 214 -34.55 -42.23 32.13
N GLN A 215 -35.20 -42.24 33.29
CA GLN A 215 -34.66 -41.71 34.55
C GLN A 215 -33.66 -42.68 35.21
N ARG A 216 -33.74 -43.96 34.89
CA ARG A 216 -32.87 -45.02 35.44
C ARG A 216 -32.01 -45.59 34.31
N PRO A 217 -30.71 -45.86 34.55
CA PRO A 217 -29.83 -46.42 33.53
C PRO A 217 -30.29 -47.76 32.95
N GLU A 218 -31.05 -48.55 33.72
CA GLU A 218 -31.60 -49.84 33.28
C GLU A 218 -32.75 -49.71 32.27
N ASP A 219 -33.45 -48.57 32.25
CA ASP A 219 -34.63 -48.33 31.42
C ASP A 219 -34.29 -47.65 30.07
N VAL A 220 -33.02 -47.31 29.85
CA VAL A 220 -32.54 -46.65 28.61
C VAL A 220 -32.73 -47.54 27.39
N TYR A 221 -32.55 -48.85 27.57
CA TYR A 221 -32.74 -49.86 26.53
C TYR A 221 -33.72 -50.91 27.03
N LYS A 222 -34.99 -50.80 26.62
CA LYS A 222 -36.00 -51.79 27.00
C LYS A 222 -35.80 -53.06 26.18
N LEU A 223 -36.05 -54.21 26.79
CA LEU A 223 -35.86 -55.50 26.14
C LEU A 223 -36.68 -55.62 24.85
N HIS A 224 -37.90 -55.06 24.83
CA HIS A 224 -38.80 -55.07 23.68
C HIS A 224 -38.34 -54.15 22.53
N ASP A 225 -37.51 -53.14 22.82
CA ASP A 225 -36.94 -52.25 21.81
C ASP A 225 -35.74 -52.89 21.09
N ILE A 226 -35.09 -53.86 21.73
CA ILE A 226 -33.99 -54.66 21.17
C ILE A 226 -34.51 -55.94 20.51
N ILE A 227 -35.41 -56.66 21.20
CA ILE A 227 -35.97 -57.94 20.76
C ILE A 227 -37.48 -57.77 20.60
N PRO A 228 -38.02 -57.88 19.37
CA PRO A 228 -39.46 -57.80 19.13
C PRO A 228 -40.23 -58.82 19.98
N GLU A 229 -41.42 -58.45 20.47
CA GLU A 229 -42.25 -59.32 21.33
C GLU A 229 -42.56 -60.69 20.69
N VAL A 230 -42.77 -60.71 19.37
CA VAL A 230 -43.06 -61.93 18.62
C VAL A 230 -41.90 -62.92 18.72
N GLU A 231 -40.67 -62.45 18.57
CA GLU A 231 -39.46 -63.27 18.68
C GLU A 231 -39.23 -63.68 20.13
N PHE A 232 -39.37 -62.73 21.07
CA PHE A 232 -39.20 -63.02 22.49
C PHE A 232 -40.17 -64.10 22.98
N ASN A 233 -41.42 -64.09 22.53
CA ASN A 233 -42.41 -65.10 22.87
C ASN A 233 -42.11 -66.47 22.24
N ALA A 234 -41.54 -66.50 21.03
CA ALA A 234 -41.10 -67.73 20.37
C ALA A 234 -39.90 -68.40 21.05
N LEU A 235 -39.08 -67.66 21.81
CA LEU A 235 -37.95 -68.22 22.55
C LEU A 235 -38.40 -69.08 23.74
N SER A 236 -38.26 -70.39 23.59
CA SER A 236 -38.56 -71.38 24.62
C SER A 236 -37.35 -71.69 25.51
N ILE A 237 -37.44 -71.35 26.79
CA ILE A 237 -36.39 -71.65 27.80
C ILE A 237 -36.60 -73.00 28.49
N THR A 238 -37.69 -73.70 28.18
CA THR A 238 -38.08 -74.98 28.78
C THR A 238 -37.00 -76.05 28.66
N PRO A 239 -36.35 -76.26 27.50
CA PRO A 239 -35.29 -77.28 27.38
C PRO A 239 -34.11 -77.06 28.33
N PHE A 240 -33.74 -75.80 28.58
CA PHE A 240 -32.64 -75.46 29.50
C PHE A 240 -33.00 -75.69 30.97
N LYS A 241 -34.28 -75.54 31.34
CA LYS A 241 -34.77 -75.82 32.69
C LYS A 241 -34.87 -77.32 32.98
N VAL A 242 -35.17 -78.14 31.98
CA VAL A 242 -35.29 -79.60 32.10
C VAL A 242 -33.92 -80.28 32.17
N ALA A 243 -32.92 -79.77 31.46
CA ALA A 243 -31.56 -80.31 31.49
C ALA A 243 -30.94 -80.24 32.91
N VAL A 244 -30.39 -81.36 33.38
CA VAL A 244 -29.86 -81.49 34.75
C VAL A 244 -28.39 -81.08 34.80
N THR A 245 -27.62 -81.44 33.78
CA THR A 245 -26.17 -81.22 33.77
C THR A 245 -25.81 -79.95 33.00
N MET A 246 -24.81 -79.21 33.50
CA MET A 246 -24.32 -77.99 32.82
C MET A 246 -23.78 -78.30 31.39
N HIS A 247 -23.22 -79.49 31.18
CA HIS A 247 -22.75 -79.94 29.87
C HIS A 247 -23.89 -80.05 28.84
N GLU A 248 -25.05 -80.59 29.25
CA GLU A 248 -26.24 -80.71 28.39
C GLU A 248 -26.81 -79.33 28.05
N ARG A 249 -26.81 -78.41 29.02
CA ARG A 249 -27.23 -77.02 28.79
C ARG A 249 -26.33 -76.29 27.79
N LYS A 250 -25.01 -76.55 27.82
CA LYS A 250 -24.08 -75.99 26.84
C LYS A 250 -24.28 -76.55 25.43
N ALA A 251 -24.69 -77.81 25.30
CA ALA A 251 -24.98 -78.43 24.02
C ALA A 251 -26.25 -77.88 23.35
N LEU A 252 -27.20 -77.36 24.15
CA LEU A 252 -28.43 -76.73 23.68
C LEU A 252 -28.24 -75.28 23.18
N LEU A 253 -27.08 -74.66 23.44
CA LEU A 253 -26.78 -73.32 22.93
C LEU A 253 -26.41 -73.36 21.45
N PRO A 254 -26.90 -72.42 20.63
CA PRO A 254 -26.47 -72.29 19.24
C PRO A 254 -24.95 -72.08 19.08
N HIS A 255 -24.30 -71.46 20.08
CA HIS A 255 -22.85 -71.23 20.08
C HIS A 255 -22.20 -71.60 21.42
N SER A 256 -21.61 -72.79 21.49
CA SER A 256 -21.07 -73.39 22.72
C SER A 256 -19.65 -72.96 23.11
N ARG A 257 -18.91 -72.29 22.21
CA ARG A 257 -17.48 -71.97 22.38
C ARG A 257 -17.21 -70.71 23.21
N SER A 258 -18.23 -69.92 23.57
CA SER A 258 -18.02 -68.66 24.30
C SER A 258 -17.84 -68.90 25.80
N ASN A 259 -16.68 -68.54 26.34
CA ASN A 259 -16.40 -68.62 27.78
C ASN A 259 -17.31 -67.70 28.59
N TRP A 260 -17.62 -66.50 28.07
CA TRP A 260 -18.48 -65.53 28.74
C TRP A 260 -19.91 -66.06 28.91
N ILE A 261 -20.49 -66.62 27.84
CA ILE A 261 -21.84 -67.20 27.86
C ILE A 261 -21.86 -68.41 28.80
N ASN A 262 -20.85 -69.28 28.74
CA ASN A 262 -20.76 -70.47 29.58
C ASN A 262 -20.65 -70.13 31.08
N GLN A 263 -19.93 -69.07 31.44
CA GLN A 263 -19.84 -68.58 32.82
C GLN A 263 -21.15 -67.97 33.28
N HIS A 264 -21.79 -67.10 32.48
CA HIS A 264 -23.07 -66.49 32.84
C HIS A 264 -24.18 -67.53 32.95
N LEU A 265 -24.21 -68.52 32.07
CA LEU A 265 -25.11 -69.67 32.17
C LEU A 265 -24.94 -70.39 33.53
N SER A 266 -23.69 -70.62 33.95
CA SER A 266 -23.44 -71.26 35.25
C SER A 266 -23.89 -70.42 36.45
N LEU A 267 -23.71 -69.09 36.39
CA LEU A 267 -24.15 -68.17 37.43
C LEU A 267 -25.68 -68.07 37.51
N LEU A 268 -26.35 -67.95 36.37
CA LEU A 268 -27.81 -67.85 36.29
C LEU A 268 -28.52 -69.08 36.87
N PHE A 269 -27.98 -70.28 36.62
CA PHE A 269 -28.54 -71.51 37.17
C PHE A 269 -28.04 -71.87 38.58
N SER A 270 -27.09 -71.11 39.13
CA SER A 270 -26.73 -71.20 40.55
C SER A 270 -27.72 -70.45 41.45
N ALA A 271 -28.48 -69.50 40.88
CA ALA A 271 -29.54 -68.77 41.55
C ALA A 271 -30.83 -69.62 41.69
N PRO A 272 -31.62 -69.45 42.77
CA PRO A 272 -32.73 -70.34 43.10
C PRO A 272 -33.93 -70.30 42.14
N LYS A 273 -34.07 -69.26 41.30
CA LYS A 273 -35.16 -69.14 40.31
C LYS A 273 -34.72 -68.37 39.05
N PRO A 274 -34.46 -69.04 37.91
CA PRO A 274 -34.17 -68.35 36.65
C PRO A 274 -35.46 -67.79 36.01
N ASN A 275 -35.55 -66.46 35.95
CA ASN A 275 -36.64 -65.71 35.32
C ASN A 275 -36.30 -65.35 33.88
N LYS A 276 -37.28 -65.41 32.97
CA LYS A 276 -37.08 -65.15 31.53
C LYS A 276 -36.54 -63.74 31.21
N ILE A 277 -36.79 -62.77 32.10
CA ILE A 277 -36.39 -61.36 31.98
C ILE A 277 -34.97 -61.12 32.53
N HIS A 278 -34.48 -62.02 33.39
CA HIS A 278 -33.13 -61.99 33.98
C HIS A 278 -32.20 -63.08 33.41
N LEU A 279 -32.60 -63.74 32.31
CA LEU A 279 -31.80 -64.69 31.55
C LEU A 279 -30.95 -63.95 30.53
#